data_AF-F6BJ84-F1
#
_entry.id   AF-F6BJ84-F1
#
_cell.length_a   1.000
_cell.length_b   1.000
_cell.length_c   1.000
_cell.angle_alpha   90.00
_cell.angle_beta   90.00
_cell.angle_gamma   90.00
#
_symmetry.space_group_name_H-M   'P 1'
#
loop_
_entity.id
_entity.type
_entity.pdbx_description
1 polymer ?
#
loop_
_entity_poly.entity_id
_entity_poly.type
_entity_poly.pdbx_seq_one_letter_code
_entity_poly.pdbx_strand_id
1 'polypeptide(L)'
;MNSFEILKAKDGNDTLVYKNESKKYFLHSSYYPDKEAKEWADAIEINDESILIIYGVGLGYHINYLLSKLSPNNRLILVEPSNEIFQFALNNGYYERFKNRENLYFISEESEEKLNVILQTYIPWDNFENVVYKEFKQYPNVFGEYYERFNKCLIETINSMRINRNTALYFAEQWQSNFMENLEFVFRSAAVKSFFNLFKNIPAVIVSAGPSLDKNIEQLKEVKGKCVIICVGTALKALLQKKIEPDFVVSIDGGEKNFEHFDGCKINSPLVYDLTLYPKILKEYEGPLIIAEIASTYTKLLSDKLSLDFGKLSTGPSVANLSLDFAYMLGCNPIIFIGQDLAYLDNRTHASGTTYEKDRIKENSDEKEYIYVDGNYEEKVLTDRVLLSFKTWFENYIYGHQDRIYINATEGGALIKRTKIMRFKEAIELFMKREINIKEEINSALKKGEIRLDKRQINAFTKEFEDAIKKLEKIKNDCMRGAKLSKKMYNEYQKDVNADVSHITSILDKIDKRLKNSKDSFVYISSILNIVTTKVLKGFNPEKDETKKQKKLRIAMMSYTLYQGIYEAIEKSEDGLRKALKTVDEIKQ
;
A
#
# COMPACT_ATOMS: atom_id res chain seq x y z
N MET A 1 -19.99 -1.61 38.60
CA MET A 1 -19.52 -0.95 37.37
C MET A 1 -20.06 0.46 37.34
N ASN A 2 -19.26 1.40 36.88
CA ASN A 2 -19.62 2.82 36.90
C ASN A 2 -20.47 3.20 35.67
N SER A 3 -20.25 2.55 34.52
CA SER A 3 -20.96 2.88 33.27
C SER A 3 -22.04 1.90 32.84
N PHE A 4 -22.18 0.73 33.48
CA PHE A 4 -23.21 -0.26 33.12
C PHE A 4 -23.69 -1.12 34.30
N GLU A 5 -24.73 -1.92 34.08
CA GLU A 5 -25.19 -2.98 34.98
C GLU A 5 -25.62 -4.23 34.21
N ILE A 6 -25.59 -5.37 34.88
CA ILE A 6 -26.14 -6.64 34.39
C ILE A 6 -27.45 -6.90 35.12
N LEU A 7 -28.53 -7.09 34.36
CA LEU A 7 -29.84 -7.47 34.88
C LEU A 7 -30.22 -8.85 34.34
N LYS A 8 -31.27 -9.44 34.89
CA LYS A 8 -31.91 -10.63 34.31
C LYS A 8 -33.01 -10.21 33.34
N ALA A 9 -32.95 -10.73 32.11
CA ALA A 9 -34.04 -10.66 31.16
C ALA A 9 -35.20 -11.57 31.59
N LYS A 10 -36.37 -11.43 30.94
CA LYS A 10 -37.56 -12.23 31.27
C LYS A 10 -37.36 -13.74 31.14
N ASP A 11 -36.46 -14.17 30.26
CA ASP A 11 -36.09 -15.58 30.07
C ASP A 11 -34.98 -16.07 31.02
N GLY A 12 -34.50 -15.21 31.93
CA GLY A 12 -33.47 -15.54 32.91
C GLY A 12 -32.03 -15.36 32.41
N ASN A 13 -31.83 -15.01 31.14
CA ASN A 13 -30.50 -14.67 30.61
C ASN A 13 -30.02 -13.31 31.13
N ASP A 14 -28.71 -13.11 31.13
CA ASP A 14 -28.13 -11.80 31.48
C ASP A 14 -28.36 -10.79 30.35
N THR A 15 -28.73 -9.58 30.73
CA THR A 15 -28.89 -8.45 29.82
C THR A 15 -28.04 -7.28 30.27
N LEU A 16 -27.33 -6.68 29.32
CA LEU A 16 -26.39 -5.59 29.56
C LEU A 16 -27.09 -4.26 29.38
N VAL A 17 -27.02 -3.42 30.40
CA VAL A 17 -27.62 -2.08 30.41
C VAL A 17 -26.55 -1.03 30.62
N TYR A 18 -26.35 -0.18 29.64
CA TYR A 18 -25.47 0.98 29.75
C TYR A 18 -26.19 2.16 30.42
N LYS A 19 -25.47 2.88 31.29
CA LYS A 19 -25.98 4.03 32.05
C LYS A 19 -25.24 5.28 31.57
N ASN A 20 -25.98 6.23 31.01
CA ASN A 20 -25.45 7.55 30.68
C ASN A 20 -26.29 8.62 31.39
N GLU A 21 -25.70 9.32 32.37
CA GLU A 21 -26.27 10.40 33.19
C GLU A 21 -27.68 10.13 33.79
N SER A 22 -28.74 10.14 32.97
CA SER A 22 -30.13 9.88 33.37
C SER A 22 -30.86 8.79 32.57
N LYS A 23 -30.23 8.23 31.52
CA LYS A 23 -30.84 7.24 30.62
C LYS A 23 -30.20 5.85 30.77
N LYS A 24 -31.05 4.83 30.67
CA LYS A 24 -30.65 3.42 30.60
C LYS A 24 -30.83 2.92 29.17
N TYR A 25 -29.78 2.38 28.59
CA TYR A 25 -29.78 1.80 27.27
C TYR A 25 -29.57 0.30 27.37
N PHE A 26 -30.55 -0.46 26.93
CA PHE A 26 -30.44 -1.92 26.82
C PHE A 26 -29.58 -2.26 25.60
N LEU A 27 -28.36 -2.74 25.86
CA LEU A 27 -27.44 -3.20 24.82
C LEU A 27 -27.78 -4.63 24.35
N HIS A 28 -28.49 -5.40 25.20
CA HIS A 28 -29.18 -6.64 24.82
C HIS A 28 -30.66 -6.55 25.18
N SER A 29 -31.49 -7.37 24.55
CA SER A 29 -32.93 -7.46 24.84
C SER A 29 -33.21 -7.66 26.33
N SER A 30 -34.23 -6.97 26.86
CA SER A 30 -34.71 -7.17 28.23
C SER A 30 -35.67 -8.37 28.37
N TYR A 31 -36.03 -8.99 27.24
CA TYR A 31 -36.98 -10.10 27.18
C TYR A 31 -36.28 -11.41 26.84
N TYR A 32 -35.58 -11.43 25.70
CA TYR A 32 -34.97 -12.64 25.12
C TYR A 32 -33.62 -12.32 24.43
N PRO A 33 -32.53 -12.08 25.18
CA PRO A 33 -31.20 -11.77 24.61
C PRO A 33 -30.72 -12.77 23.57
N ASP A 34 -30.88 -14.06 23.85
CA ASP A 34 -30.37 -15.13 23.00
C ASP A 34 -31.14 -15.24 21.66
N LYS A 35 -32.47 -15.04 21.70
CA LYS A 35 -33.31 -14.97 20.50
C LYS A 35 -32.96 -13.75 19.64
N GLU A 36 -32.77 -12.58 20.26
CA GLU A 36 -32.35 -11.37 19.55
C GLU A 36 -31.01 -11.58 18.83
N ALA A 37 -30.06 -12.18 19.53
CA ALA A 37 -28.74 -12.48 19.00
C ALA A 37 -28.79 -13.41 17.79
N LYS A 38 -29.63 -14.45 17.85
CA LYS A 38 -29.87 -15.37 16.73
C LYS A 38 -30.48 -14.65 15.53
N GLU A 39 -31.57 -13.90 15.73
CA GLU A 39 -32.25 -13.18 14.65
C GLU A 39 -31.32 -12.16 13.97
N TRP A 40 -30.48 -11.46 14.75
CA TRP A 40 -29.50 -10.53 14.20
C TRP A 40 -28.41 -11.25 13.39
N ALA A 41 -27.87 -12.37 13.89
CA ALA A 41 -26.87 -13.16 13.19
C ALA A 41 -27.44 -13.85 11.93
N ASP A 42 -28.72 -14.25 11.97
CA ASP A 42 -29.42 -14.90 10.87
C ASP A 42 -29.58 -13.97 9.65
N ALA A 43 -29.76 -12.67 9.89
CA ALA A 43 -29.89 -11.65 8.84
C ALA A 43 -28.58 -11.28 8.11
N ILE A 44 -27.42 -11.78 8.57
CA ILE A 44 -26.12 -11.46 7.97
C ILE A 44 -25.76 -12.52 6.93
N GLU A 45 -25.57 -12.07 5.69
CA GLU A 45 -25.04 -12.87 4.58
C GLU A 45 -23.51 -12.88 4.64
N ILE A 46 -22.94 -14.09 4.60
CA ILE A 46 -21.51 -14.34 4.79
C ILE A 46 -21.08 -15.40 3.77
N ASN A 47 -19.88 -15.26 3.22
CA ASN A 47 -19.18 -16.27 2.43
C ASN A 47 -17.83 -16.63 3.08
N ASP A 48 -17.14 -17.64 2.57
CA ASP A 48 -15.87 -18.12 3.14
C ASP A 48 -14.72 -17.09 3.12
N GLU A 49 -14.84 -16.03 2.32
CA GLU A 49 -13.83 -14.96 2.17
C GLU A 49 -14.19 -13.70 2.98
N SER A 50 -15.35 -13.68 3.64
CA SER A 50 -15.86 -12.50 4.33
C SER A 50 -14.96 -12.07 5.49
N ILE A 51 -14.74 -10.76 5.59
CA ILE A 51 -14.10 -10.09 6.73
C ILE A 51 -15.20 -9.38 7.49
N LEU A 52 -15.58 -9.92 8.65
CA LEU A 52 -16.66 -9.36 9.44
C LEU A 52 -16.11 -8.30 10.38
N ILE A 53 -16.68 -7.10 10.31
CA ILE A 53 -16.42 -6.03 11.26
C ILE A 53 -17.72 -5.80 12.03
N ILE A 54 -17.70 -6.07 13.34
CA ILE A 54 -18.88 -5.94 14.19
C ILE A 54 -18.68 -4.79 15.17
N TYR A 55 -19.50 -3.74 15.04
CA TYR A 55 -19.55 -2.63 15.99
C TYR A 55 -20.49 -2.94 17.16
N GLY A 56 -19.90 -3.24 18.31
CA GLY A 56 -20.59 -3.61 19.55
C GLY A 56 -20.56 -5.11 19.83
N VAL A 57 -19.98 -5.48 20.98
CA VAL A 57 -19.78 -6.89 21.38
C VAL A 57 -20.59 -7.23 22.62
N GLY A 58 -20.54 -6.39 23.66
CA GLY A 58 -21.31 -6.58 24.88
C GLY A 58 -21.02 -7.90 25.59
N LEU A 59 -22.01 -8.79 25.61
CA LEU A 59 -21.90 -10.11 26.25
C LEU A 59 -21.67 -11.23 25.22
N GLY A 60 -21.48 -10.87 23.93
CA GLY A 60 -21.06 -11.81 22.89
C GLY A 60 -22.12 -12.78 22.39
N TYR A 61 -23.41 -12.65 22.78
CA TYR A 61 -24.48 -13.56 22.34
C TYR A 61 -24.56 -13.68 20.82
N HIS A 62 -24.59 -12.56 20.09
CA HIS A 62 -24.68 -12.54 18.63
C HIS A 62 -23.41 -13.07 17.97
N ILE A 63 -22.25 -12.89 18.60
CA ILE A 63 -20.99 -13.45 18.11
C ILE A 63 -21.03 -14.98 18.19
N ASN A 64 -21.56 -15.55 19.28
CA ASN A 64 -21.70 -17.00 19.42
C ASN A 64 -22.56 -17.62 18.31
N TYR A 65 -23.63 -16.93 17.90
CA TYR A 65 -24.46 -17.38 16.78
C TYR A 65 -23.73 -17.26 15.43
N LEU A 66 -23.02 -16.15 15.22
CA LEU A 66 -22.18 -15.97 14.03
C LEU A 66 -21.17 -17.10 13.86
N LEU A 67 -20.52 -17.58 14.93
CA LEU A 67 -19.50 -18.64 14.84
C LEU A 67 -19.99 -19.88 14.07
N SER A 68 -21.27 -20.23 14.18
CA SER A 68 -21.85 -21.38 13.46
C SER A 68 -21.89 -21.22 11.94
N LYS A 69 -21.79 -19.97 11.45
CA LYS A 69 -21.76 -19.60 10.04
C LYS A 69 -20.35 -19.31 9.52
N LEU A 70 -19.34 -19.23 10.39
CA LEU A 70 -17.99 -18.84 10.02
C LEU A 70 -17.09 -20.05 9.78
N SER A 71 -16.41 -20.06 8.64
CA SER A 71 -15.27 -20.95 8.40
C SER A 71 -14.03 -20.47 9.16
N PRO A 72 -12.99 -21.30 9.39
CA PRO A 72 -11.71 -20.84 9.96
C PRO A 72 -11.01 -19.73 9.16
N ASN A 73 -11.31 -19.61 7.87
CA ASN A 73 -10.74 -18.58 6.99
C ASN A 73 -11.34 -17.21 7.21
N ASN A 74 -12.58 -17.13 7.73
CA ASN A 74 -13.23 -15.86 7.98
C ASN A 74 -12.52 -15.08 9.09
N ARG A 75 -12.21 -13.82 8.77
CA ARG A 75 -11.64 -12.87 9.71
C ARG A 75 -12.75 -12.16 10.47
N LEU A 76 -12.63 -12.08 11.78
CA LEU A 76 -13.61 -11.46 12.66
C LEU A 76 -12.96 -10.32 13.45
N ILE A 77 -13.37 -9.09 13.18
CA ILE A 77 -12.89 -7.86 13.82
C ILE A 77 -14.03 -7.33 14.69
N LEU A 78 -13.83 -7.35 16.00
CA LEU A 78 -14.81 -7.00 17.01
C LEU A 78 -14.47 -5.64 17.61
N VAL A 79 -15.34 -4.65 17.42
CA VAL A 79 -15.14 -3.30 17.95
C VAL A 79 -15.97 -3.15 19.22
N GLU A 80 -15.30 -3.04 20.36
CA GLU A 80 -15.94 -2.81 21.67
C GLU A 80 -15.47 -1.44 22.21
N PRO A 81 -16.30 -0.38 22.06
CA PRO A 81 -15.93 0.96 22.49
C PRO A 81 -15.73 1.10 23.99
N SER A 82 -16.30 0.23 24.82
CA SER A 82 -16.15 0.30 26.27
C SER A 82 -15.18 -0.74 26.80
N ASN A 83 -13.99 -0.29 27.23
CA ASN A 83 -13.04 -1.17 27.90
C ASN A 83 -13.62 -1.77 29.21
N GLU A 84 -14.52 -1.07 29.92
CA GLU A 84 -15.18 -1.61 31.12
C GLU A 84 -16.06 -2.83 30.76
N ILE A 85 -16.83 -2.75 29.68
CA ILE A 85 -17.69 -3.84 29.18
C ILE A 85 -16.81 -4.99 28.67
N PHE A 86 -15.78 -4.68 27.87
CA PHE A 86 -14.85 -5.68 27.34
C PHE A 86 -14.21 -6.51 28.46
N GLN A 87 -13.61 -5.85 29.46
CA GLN A 87 -12.93 -6.52 30.56
C GLN A 87 -13.91 -7.35 31.40
N PHE A 88 -15.10 -6.82 31.65
CA PHE A 88 -16.12 -7.57 32.38
C PHE A 88 -16.53 -8.85 31.64
N ALA A 89 -16.90 -8.72 30.37
CA ALA A 89 -17.37 -9.86 29.58
C ALA A 89 -16.29 -10.94 29.46
N LEU A 90 -15.04 -10.53 29.23
CA LEU A 90 -13.89 -11.43 29.18
C LEU A 90 -13.67 -12.15 30.53
N ASN A 91 -13.62 -11.41 31.64
CA ASN A 91 -13.32 -11.96 32.96
C ASN A 91 -14.46 -12.82 33.56
N ASN A 92 -15.68 -12.68 33.05
CA ASN A 92 -16.84 -13.44 33.50
C ASN A 92 -17.24 -14.56 32.51
N GLY A 93 -16.34 -14.89 31.58
CA GLY A 93 -16.47 -16.06 30.71
C GLY A 93 -17.49 -15.92 29.57
N TYR A 94 -17.99 -14.71 29.28
CA TYR A 94 -18.91 -14.50 28.16
C TYR A 94 -18.22 -14.74 26.80
N TYR A 95 -16.91 -14.53 26.72
CA TYR A 95 -16.13 -14.66 25.49
C TYR A 95 -15.44 -16.03 25.32
N GLU A 96 -15.64 -17.00 26.24
CA GLU A 96 -14.93 -18.29 26.21
C GLU A 96 -15.06 -19.04 24.88
N ARG A 97 -16.22 -18.93 24.22
CA ARG A 97 -16.50 -19.64 22.97
C ARG A 97 -15.71 -19.13 21.77
N PHE A 98 -15.19 -17.90 21.81
CA PHE A 98 -14.52 -17.30 20.65
C PHE A 98 -13.20 -16.60 20.96
N LYS A 99 -12.86 -16.30 22.22
CA LYS A 99 -11.63 -15.57 22.55
C LYS A 99 -10.35 -16.21 22.01
N ASN A 100 -10.33 -17.53 21.82
CA ASN A 100 -9.19 -18.30 21.31
C ASN A 100 -9.30 -18.62 19.81
N ARG A 101 -10.28 -18.05 19.11
CA ARG A 101 -10.46 -18.26 17.67
C ARG A 101 -9.31 -17.61 16.90
N GLU A 102 -8.73 -18.35 15.96
CA GLU A 102 -7.78 -17.79 14.99
C GLU A 102 -8.45 -16.74 14.09
N ASN A 103 -7.71 -15.72 13.67
CA ASN A 103 -8.24 -14.61 12.88
C ASN A 103 -9.34 -13.78 13.57
N LEU A 104 -9.36 -13.77 14.90
CA LEU A 104 -10.19 -12.88 15.71
C LEU A 104 -9.37 -11.72 16.26
N TYR A 105 -9.87 -10.49 16.11
CA TYR A 105 -9.20 -9.27 16.53
C TYR A 105 -10.18 -8.38 17.28
N PHE A 106 -9.78 -7.85 18.44
CA PHE A 106 -10.56 -6.83 19.16
C PHE A 106 -9.97 -5.44 18.92
N ILE A 107 -10.85 -4.45 18.75
CA ILE A 107 -10.50 -3.04 18.63
C ILE A 107 -11.24 -2.25 19.72
N SER A 108 -10.45 -1.56 20.55
CA SER A 108 -10.92 -0.61 21.57
C SER A 108 -10.09 0.67 21.55
N GLU A 109 -9.44 0.98 20.43
CA GLU A 109 -8.51 2.09 20.29
C GLU A 109 -9.24 3.39 19.93
N GLU A 110 -8.91 4.49 20.60
CA GLU A 110 -9.64 5.75 20.45
C GLU A 110 -8.95 6.74 19.51
N SER A 111 -7.64 6.62 19.29
CA SER A 111 -6.90 7.49 18.36
C SER A 111 -7.25 7.17 16.91
N GLU A 112 -7.65 8.18 16.13
CA GLU A 112 -7.87 8.07 14.68
C GLU A 112 -6.64 7.50 13.97
N GLU A 113 -5.45 7.99 14.33
CA GLU A 113 -4.20 7.58 13.70
C GLU A 113 -3.91 6.09 13.94
N LYS A 114 -4.08 5.61 15.17
CA LYS A 114 -3.89 4.20 15.48
C LYS A 114 -4.99 3.31 14.91
N LEU A 115 -6.24 3.77 14.91
CA LEU A 115 -7.36 3.06 14.27
C LEU A 115 -7.06 2.81 12.80
N ASN A 116 -6.57 3.81 12.07
CA ASN A 116 -6.17 3.66 10.67
C ASN A 116 -5.07 2.60 10.49
N VAL A 117 -4.03 2.60 11.33
CA VAL A 117 -2.97 1.57 11.29
C VAL A 117 -3.52 0.16 11.58
N ILE A 118 -4.37 0.04 12.59
CA ILE A 118 -5.01 -1.22 12.99
C ILE A 118 -5.89 -1.77 11.86
N LEU A 119 -6.72 -0.91 11.26
CA LEU A 119 -7.60 -1.29 10.16
C LEU A 119 -6.80 -1.72 8.92
N GLN A 120 -5.73 -1.00 8.57
CA GLN A 120 -4.85 -1.40 7.48
C GLN A 120 -4.12 -2.72 7.73
N THR A 121 -3.83 -3.04 9.00
CA THR A 121 -3.19 -4.29 9.40
C THR A 121 -4.17 -5.46 9.31
N TYR A 122 -5.42 -5.27 9.77
CA TYR A 122 -6.40 -6.34 9.87
C TYR A 122 -7.35 -6.45 8.68
N ILE A 123 -7.37 -5.51 7.74
CA ILE A 123 -8.10 -5.65 6.47
C ILE A 123 -7.07 -5.91 5.35
N PRO A 124 -7.03 -7.12 4.76
CA PRO A 124 -6.11 -7.41 3.67
C PRO A 124 -6.40 -6.56 2.43
N TRP A 125 -5.34 -6.05 1.80
CA TRP A 125 -5.41 -5.20 0.61
C TRP A 125 -6.03 -5.90 -0.61
N ASP A 126 -6.00 -7.23 -0.66
CA ASP A 126 -6.51 -8.07 -1.73
C ASP A 126 -7.95 -8.58 -1.46
N ASN A 127 -8.45 -8.40 -0.24
CA ASN A 127 -9.74 -8.95 0.20
C ASN A 127 -10.70 -7.91 0.81
N PHE A 128 -10.36 -6.62 0.80
CA PHE A 128 -11.18 -5.56 1.43
C PHE A 128 -12.59 -5.40 0.85
N GLU A 129 -12.87 -5.92 -0.36
CA GLU A 129 -14.23 -5.89 -0.95
C GLU A 129 -15.18 -6.89 -0.30
N ASN A 130 -14.66 -7.89 0.39
CA ASN A 130 -15.43 -8.87 1.16
C ASN A 130 -15.66 -8.40 2.62
N VAL A 131 -15.46 -7.11 2.93
CA VAL A 131 -15.77 -6.55 4.24
C VAL A 131 -17.29 -6.49 4.43
N VAL A 132 -17.77 -7.19 5.46
CA VAL A 132 -19.15 -7.14 5.94
C VAL A 132 -19.15 -6.36 7.25
N TYR A 133 -19.52 -5.08 7.17
CA TYR A 133 -19.63 -4.21 8.34
C TYR A 133 -21.06 -4.22 8.89
N LYS A 134 -21.22 -4.54 10.18
CA LYS A 134 -22.51 -4.56 10.87
C LYS A 134 -22.40 -3.97 12.26
N GLU A 135 -23.45 -3.28 12.66
CA GLU A 135 -23.61 -2.70 13.99
C GLU A 135 -24.61 -3.48 14.81
N PHE A 136 -24.35 -3.58 16.11
CA PHE A 136 -25.23 -4.26 17.03
C PHE A 136 -26.13 -3.25 17.77
N LYS A 137 -27.38 -3.16 17.31
CA LYS A 137 -28.49 -2.55 18.05
C LYS A 137 -28.20 -1.10 18.51
N GLN A 138 -28.19 -0.87 19.82
CA GLN A 138 -28.09 0.46 20.43
C GLN A 138 -26.65 0.98 20.49
N TYR A 139 -25.63 0.18 20.11
CA TYR A 139 -24.23 0.61 20.20
C TYR A 139 -23.93 1.92 19.47
N PRO A 140 -24.37 2.14 18.22
CA PRO A 140 -24.17 3.43 17.55
C PRO A 140 -24.79 4.61 18.29
N ASN A 141 -25.93 4.41 18.97
CA ASN A 141 -26.58 5.48 19.73
C ASN A 141 -25.87 5.75 21.07
N VAL A 142 -25.35 4.71 21.71
CA VAL A 142 -24.69 4.80 23.02
C VAL A 142 -23.26 5.33 22.89
N PHE A 143 -22.54 4.91 21.86
CA PHE A 143 -21.14 5.25 21.62
C PHE A 143 -20.97 6.07 20.33
N GLY A 144 -21.88 7.02 20.08
CA GLY A 144 -22.01 7.74 18.81
C GLY A 144 -20.73 8.45 18.34
N GLU A 145 -20.02 9.14 19.23
CA GLU A 145 -18.77 9.83 18.86
C GLU A 145 -17.70 8.83 18.39
N TYR A 146 -17.51 7.73 19.13
CA TYR A 146 -16.58 6.68 18.71
C TYR A 146 -17.05 6.02 17.42
N TYR A 147 -18.36 5.80 17.26
CA TYR A 147 -18.96 5.20 16.06
C TYR A 147 -18.68 6.04 14.81
N GLU A 148 -18.92 7.35 14.85
CA GLU A 148 -18.65 8.28 13.75
C GLU A 148 -17.16 8.28 13.38
N ARG A 149 -16.29 8.36 14.40
CA ARG A 149 -14.84 8.31 14.23
C ARG A 149 -14.38 7.01 13.59
N PHE A 150 -14.83 5.87 14.12
CA PHE A 150 -14.49 4.55 13.59
C PHE A 150 -14.95 4.39 12.13
N ASN A 151 -16.18 4.82 11.83
CA ASN A 151 -16.72 4.79 10.46
C ASN A 151 -15.90 5.62 9.49
N LYS A 152 -15.52 6.83 9.90
CA LYS A 152 -14.64 7.69 9.10
C LYS A 152 -13.31 6.99 8.79
N CYS A 153 -12.62 6.46 9.81
CA CYS A 153 -11.36 5.72 9.63
C CYS A 153 -11.53 4.48 8.73
N LEU A 154 -12.63 3.73 8.88
CA LEU A 154 -12.93 2.56 8.05
C LEU A 154 -13.14 2.95 6.59
N ILE A 155 -13.96 3.97 6.32
CA ILE A 155 -14.22 4.46 4.97
C ILE A 155 -12.93 4.97 4.32
N GLU A 156 -12.14 5.77 5.02
CA GLU A 156 -10.85 6.28 4.54
C GLU A 156 -9.88 5.13 4.22
N THR A 157 -9.79 4.13 5.10
CA THR A 157 -8.95 2.94 4.89
C THR A 157 -9.37 2.15 3.65
N ILE A 158 -10.65 1.84 3.50
CA ILE A 158 -11.18 1.10 2.34
C ILE A 158 -11.00 1.88 1.05
N ASN A 159 -11.22 3.19 1.07
CA ASN A 159 -11.02 4.06 -0.09
C ASN A 159 -9.54 4.11 -0.49
N SER A 160 -8.63 4.24 0.47
CA SER A 160 -7.19 4.21 0.21
C SER A 160 -6.76 2.87 -0.40
N MET A 161 -7.20 1.74 0.14
CA MET A 161 -6.94 0.41 -0.43
C MET A 161 -7.48 0.29 -1.86
N ARG A 162 -8.68 0.81 -2.12
CA ARG A 162 -9.30 0.80 -3.45
C ARG A 162 -8.49 1.62 -4.45
N ILE A 163 -8.05 2.81 -4.09
CA ILE A 163 -7.21 3.66 -4.93
C ILE A 163 -5.89 2.95 -5.22
N ASN A 164 -5.20 2.46 -4.21
CA ASN A 164 -3.91 1.78 -4.36
C ASN A 164 -4.01 0.54 -5.27
N ARG A 165 -5.04 -0.29 -5.10
CA ARG A 165 -5.28 -1.45 -5.98
C ARG A 165 -5.57 -1.01 -7.41
N ASN A 166 -6.41 0.00 -7.61
CA ASN A 166 -6.75 0.47 -8.95
C ASN A 166 -5.52 1.02 -9.68
N THR A 167 -4.67 1.78 -8.99
CA THR A 167 -3.38 2.25 -9.49
C THR A 167 -2.47 1.07 -9.86
N ALA A 168 -2.33 0.08 -8.98
CA ALA A 168 -1.51 -1.10 -9.25
C ALA A 168 -2.02 -1.89 -10.47
N LEU A 169 -3.34 -2.01 -10.64
CA LEU A 169 -3.94 -2.66 -11.81
C LEU A 169 -3.74 -1.85 -13.08
N TYR A 170 -3.84 -0.52 -13.02
CA TYR A 170 -3.65 0.36 -14.16
C TYR A 170 -2.20 0.31 -14.68
N PHE A 171 -1.22 0.33 -13.78
CA PHE A 171 0.20 0.32 -14.13
C PHE A 171 0.83 -1.07 -14.22
N ALA A 172 0.07 -2.15 -14.01
CA ALA A 172 0.62 -3.50 -13.84
C ALA A 172 1.54 -3.95 -14.99
N GLU A 173 1.11 -3.71 -16.24
CA GLU A 173 1.88 -4.08 -17.44
C GLU A 173 3.17 -3.25 -17.55
N GLN A 174 3.07 -1.94 -17.31
CA GLN A 174 4.20 -1.02 -17.36
C GLN A 174 5.22 -1.34 -16.28
N TRP A 175 4.80 -1.49 -15.02
CA TRP A 175 5.70 -1.82 -13.92
C TRP A 175 6.37 -3.17 -14.10
N GLN A 176 5.67 -4.14 -14.68
CA GLN A 176 6.30 -5.42 -15.01
C GLN A 176 7.34 -5.29 -16.11
N SER A 177 7.06 -4.52 -17.17
CA SER A 177 8.05 -4.23 -18.22
C SER A 177 9.27 -3.53 -17.65
N ASN A 178 9.05 -2.50 -16.82
CA ASN A 178 10.11 -1.77 -16.14
C ASN A 178 10.97 -2.71 -15.28
N PHE A 179 10.35 -3.58 -14.48
CA PHE A 179 11.07 -4.58 -13.68
C PHE A 179 11.99 -5.46 -14.54
N MET A 180 11.50 -5.97 -15.68
CA MET A 180 12.29 -6.83 -16.55
C MET A 180 13.46 -6.09 -17.19
N GLU A 181 13.25 -4.85 -17.63
CA GLU A 181 14.32 -4.01 -18.19
C GLU A 181 15.33 -3.55 -17.14
N ASN A 182 14.87 -3.32 -15.91
CA ASN A 182 15.71 -2.78 -14.85
C ASN A 182 16.58 -3.84 -14.15
N LEU A 183 16.36 -5.12 -14.43
CA LEU A 183 17.07 -6.21 -13.79
C LEU A 183 18.59 -6.10 -13.96
N GLU A 184 19.07 -5.56 -15.09
CA GLU A 184 20.51 -5.37 -15.34
C GLU A 184 21.19 -4.42 -14.33
N PHE A 185 20.44 -3.43 -13.83
CA PHE A 185 20.98 -2.38 -12.97
C PHE A 185 21.13 -2.83 -11.53
N VAL A 186 20.47 -3.92 -11.11
CA VAL A 186 20.62 -4.51 -9.77
C VAL A 186 22.08 -4.79 -9.46
N PHE A 187 22.80 -5.32 -10.46
CA PHE A 187 24.20 -5.72 -10.32
C PHE A 187 25.18 -4.56 -10.45
N ARG A 188 24.69 -3.37 -10.80
CA ARG A 188 25.43 -2.11 -10.80
C ARG A 188 25.09 -1.24 -9.57
N SER A 189 24.23 -1.75 -8.69
CA SER A 189 23.70 -1.01 -7.55
C SER A 189 24.31 -1.44 -6.22
N ALA A 190 24.19 -0.56 -5.24
CA ALA A 190 24.36 -0.89 -3.84
C ALA A 190 23.00 -1.13 -3.16
N ALA A 191 22.93 -2.05 -2.21
CA ALA A 191 21.77 -2.25 -1.36
C ALA A 191 21.59 -1.07 -0.39
N VAL A 192 20.39 -0.48 -0.32
CA VAL A 192 20.08 0.63 0.61
C VAL A 192 20.34 0.28 2.08
N LYS A 193 20.25 -1.00 2.44
CA LYS A 193 20.57 -1.52 3.78
C LYS A 193 21.94 -1.07 4.29
N SER A 194 22.92 -0.92 3.40
CA SER A 194 24.27 -0.47 3.76
C SER A 194 24.33 0.99 4.25
N PHE A 195 23.29 1.78 3.97
CA PHE A 195 23.17 3.17 4.37
C PHE A 195 22.38 3.36 5.68
N PHE A 196 21.77 2.30 6.22
CA PHE A 196 20.96 2.42 7.42
C PHE A 196 21.80 2.88 8.63
N ASN A 197 21.33 3.92 9.31
CA ASN A 197 22.01 4.62 10.39
C ASN A 197 23.38 5.23 10.04
N LEU A 198 23.73 5.37 8.75
CA LEU A 198 25.01 5.94 8.30
C LEU A 198 25.20 7.38 8.80
N PHE A 199 24.12 8.16 8.85
CA PHE A 199 24.11 9.57 9.23
C PHE A 199 23.39 9.76 10.56
N LYS A 200 23.62 8.86 11.53
CA LYS A 200 22.99 8.91 12.84
C LYS A 200 23.22 10.26 13.52
N ASN A 201 22.11 10.94 13.88
CA ASN A 201 22.10 12.27 14.49
C ASN A 201 22.72 13.40 13.64
N ILE A 202 22.79 13.21 12.33
CA ILE A 202 23.14 14.27 11.39
C ILE A 202 21.83 14.88 10.84
N PRO A 203 21.73 16.21 10.68
CA PRO A 203 20.56 16.82 10.07
C PRO A 203 20.38 16.33 8.62
N ALA A 204 19.14 16.08 8.21
CA ALA A 204 18.78 15.89 6.81
C ALA A 204 17.81 16.96 6.33
N VAL A 205 18.00 17.43 5.10
CA VAL A 205 17.10 18.35 4.40
C VAL A 205 16.50 17.61 3.22
N ILE A 206 15.19 17.41 3.26
CA ILE A 206 14.42 16.86 2.14
C ILE A 206 13.94 18.04 1.29
N VAL A 207 14.36 18.03 0.04
CA VAL A 207 14.10 19.10 -0.92
C VAL A 207 13.03 18.64 -1.91
N SER A 208 11.83 19.19 -1.76
CA SER A 208 10.66 18.90 -2.59
C SER A 208 10.40 20.01 -3.61
N ALA A 209 9.58 19.73 -4.63
CA ALA A 209 9.40 20.61 -5.79
C ALA A 209 8.28 21.67 -5.64
N GLY A 210 7.72 21.85 -4.44
CA GLY A 210 6.66 22.80 -4.19
C GLY A 210 7.10 24.26 -4.40
N PRO A 211 6.21 25.16 -4.83
CA PRO A 211 6.53 26.56 -5.15
C PRO A 211 7.36 27.32 -4.11
N SER A 212 7.22 27.03 -2.81
CA SER A 212 7.96 27.70 -1.75
C SER A 212 9.47 27.46 -1.80
N LEU A 213 9.94 26.43 -2.53
CA LEU A 213 11.37 26.17 -2.73
C LEU A 213 12.11 27.41 -3.27
N ASP A 214 11.46 28.22 -4.11
CA ASP A 214 12.03 29.46 -4.66
C ASP A 214 12.55 30.41 -3.57
N LYS A 215 11.95 30.36 -2.36
CA LYS A 215 12.28 31.26 -1.24
C LYS A 215 13.59 30.88 -0.56
N ASN A 216 14.00 29.61 -0.60
CA ASN A 216 15.10 29.08 0.23
C ASN A 216 16.10 28.18 -0.51
N ILE A 217 15.90 27.90 -1.80
CA ILE A 217 16.80 27.04 -2.60
C ILE A 217 18.27 27.49 -2.56
N GLU A 218 18.55 28.79 -2.61
CA GLU A 218 19.93 29.30 -2.61
C GLU A 218 20.66 29.02 -1.29
N GLN A 219 19.93 28.94 -0.18
CA GLN A 219 20.49 28.66 1.15
C GLN A 219 21.09 27.25 1.24
N LEU A 220 20.69 26.33 0.35
CA LEU A 220 21.27 24.98 0.27
C LEU A 220 22.78 25.01 -0.05
N LYS A 221 23.30 26.09 -0.62
CA LYS A 221 24.76 26.26 -0.85
C LYS A 221 25.53 26.36 0.47
N GLU A 222 24.93 26.95 1.50
CA GLU A 222 25.58 27.23 2.79
C GLU A 222 25.68 25.99 3.69
N VAL A 223 24.86 24.98 3.41
CA VAL A 223 24.69 23.77 4.24
C VAL A 223 25.38 22.54 3.65
N LYS A 224 25.97 22.65 2.46
CA LYS A 224 26.70 21.54 1.84
C LYS A 224 27.80 21.06 2.78
N GLY A 225 27.82 19.75 3.07
CA GLY A 225 28.76 19.16 4.03
C GLY A 225 28.41 19.40 5.51
N LYS A 226 27.24 19.97 5.84
CA LYS A 226 26.77 20.17 7.24
C LYS A 226 25.47 19.42 7.55
N CYS A 227 24.80 18.95 6.51
CA CYS A 227 23.61 18.10 6.56
C CYS A 227 23.60 17.17 5.35
N VAL A 228 22.74 16.15 5.37
CA VAL A 228 22.44 15.33 4.19
C VAL A 228 21.35 16.03 3.37
N ILE A 229 21.63 16.34 2.11
CA ILE A 229 20.64 16.91 1.18
C ILE A 229 20.01 15.79 0.34
N ILE A 230 18.72 15.53 0.54
CA ILE A 230 17.95 14.52 -0.19
C ILE A 230 16.99 15.24 -1.13
N CYS A 231 17.17 15.05 -2.44
CA CYS A 231 16.37 15.71 -3.46
C CYS A 231 15.37 14.72 -4.08
N VAL A 232 14.10 15.10 -4.14
CA VAL A 232 13.13 14.36 -4.96
C VAL A 232 13.38 14.63 -6.44
N GLY A 233 13.16 13.65 -7.31
CA GLY A 233 13.44 13.78 -8.75
C GLY A 233 12.86 15.06 -9.39
N THR A 234 11.63 15.43 -9.06
CA THR A 234 10.96 16.63 -9.61
C THR A 234 11.66 17.96 -9.26
N ALA A 235 12.44 18.02 -8.18
CA ALA A 235 13.18 19.20 -7.75
C ALA A 235 14.62 19.25 -8.33
N LEU A 236 15.08 18.17 -8.98
CA LEU A 236 16.47 18.02 -9.38
C LEU A 236 16.94 19.14 -10.33
N LYS A 237 16.17 19.39 -11.40
CA LYS A 237 16.51 20.46 -12.38
C LYS A 237 16.62 21.83 -11.74
N ALA A 238 15.74 22.17 -10.79
CA ALA A 238 15.79 23.44 -10.08
C ALA A 238 17.10 23.59 -9.29
N LEU A 239 17.53 22.52 -8.60
CA LEU A 239 18.79 22.51 -7.85
C LEU A 239 20.00 22.67 -8.77
N LEU A 240 20.06 21.94 -9.88
CA LEU A 240 21.18 21.99 -10.82
C LEU A 240 21.30 23.34 -11.53
N GLN A 241 20.19 23.99 -11.86
CA GLN A 241 20.20 25.36 -12.38
C GLN A 241 20.84 26.36 -11.41
N LYS A 242 20.70 26.13 -10.10
CA LYS A 242 21.37 26.92 -9.05
C LYS A 242 22.78 26.44 -8.73
N LYS A 243 23.30 25.43 -9.44
CA LYS A 243 24.60 24.77 -9.20
C LYS A 243 24.67 24.11 -7.83
N ILE A 244 23.59 23.46 -7.42
CA ILE A 244 23.47 22.75 -6.14
C ILE A 244 23.34 21.27 -6.47
N GLU A 245 24.36 20.48 -6.16
CA GLU A 245 24.32 19.03 -6.32
C GLU A 245 23.87 18.39 -4.98
N PRO A 246 22.76 17.63 -4.95
CA PRO A 246 22.29 17.00 -3.72
C PRO A 246 23.22 15.86 -3.29
N ASP A 247 23.05 15.35 -2.07
CA ASP A 247 23.80 14.17 -1.61
C ASP A 247 23.12 12.88 -2.05
N PHE A 248 21.78 12.87 -2.16
CA PHE A 248 21.00 11.78 -2.73
C PHE A 248 19.89 12.32 -3.62
N VAL A 249 19.53 11.55 -4.66
CA VAL A 249 18.30 11.73 -5.43
C VAL A 249 17.38 10.54 -5.18
N VAL A 250 16.07 10.78 -5.04
CA VAL A 250 15.08 9.71 -4.85
C VAL A 250 14.06 9.76 -5.99
N SER A 251 13.80 8.62 -6.63
CA SER A 251 12.79 8.49 -7.68
C SER A 251 12.24 7.08 -7.78
N ILE A 252 10.92 6.95 -7.94
CA ILE A 252 10.22 5.65 -7.99
C ILE A 252 9.12 5.58 -9.06
N ASP A 253 8.82 6.67 -9.76
CA ASP A 253 7.73 6.69 -10.73
C ASP A 253 8.11 5.94 -12.01
N GLY A 254 7.31 4.93 -12.35
CA GLY A 254 7.49 4.09 -13.54
C GLY A 254 7.08 4.74 -14.86
N GLY A 255 6.42 5.89 -14.82
CA GLY A 255 5.93 6.67 -15.95
C GLY A 255 7.04 7.25 -16.83
N GLU A 256 6.86 7.24 -18.14
CA GLU A 256 7.80 7.85 -19.09
C GLU A 256 8.03 9.35 -18.80
N LYS A 257 6.98 10.08 -18.42
CA LYS A 257 7.06 11.51 -18.04
C LYS A 257 8.06 11.77 -16.91
N ASN A 258 8.30 10.81 -16.02
CA ASN A 258 9.28 10.95 -14.94
C ASN A 258 10.69 11.21 -15.49
N PHE A 259 11.02 10.71 -16.68
CA PHE A 259 12.30 10.96 -17.34
C PHE A 259 12.55 12.44 -17.60
N GLU A 260 11.50 13.24 -17.83
CA GLU A 260 11.64 14.69 -18.08
C GLU A 260 12.28 15.43 -16.90
N HIS A 261 12.28 14.87 -15.69
CA HIS A 261 12.97 15.42 -14.53
C HIS A 261 14.49 15.16 -14.54
N PHE A 262 14.93 14.15 -15.29
CA PHE A 262 16.32 13.70 -15.38
C PHE A 262 16.98 14.08 -16.70
N ASP A 263 16.20 14.31 -17.75
CA ASP A 263 16.69 14.62 -19.09
C ASP A 263 17.68 15.79 -19.09
N GLY A 264 18.90 15.54 -19.59
CA GLY A 264 20.01 16.50 -19.64
C GLY A 264 20.71 16.79 -18.30
N CYS A 265 20.33 16.14 -17.20
CA CYS A 265 20.97 16.31 -15.90
C CYS A 265 22.27 15.50 -15.82
N LYS A 266 23.36 16.15 -15.39
CA LYS A 266 24.65 15.49 -15.13
C LYS A 266 25.03 15.65 -13.67
N ILE A 267 24.99 14.55 -12.92
CA ILE A 267 25.26 14.51 -11.48
C ILE A 267 25.94 13.22 -11.08
N ASN A 268 26.71 13.26 -9.99
CA ASN A 268 27.36 12.11 -9.39
C ASN A 268 26.68 11.68 -8.07
N SER A 269 25.62 12.35 -7.65
CA SER A 269 24.81 11.95 -6.50
C SER A 269 24.22 10.56 -6.73
N PRO A 270 24.16 9.68 -5.70
CA PRO A 270 23.47 8.41 -5.85
C PRO A 270 21.96 8.56 -6.02
N LEU A 271 21.38 7.72 -6.89
CA LEU A 271 19.94 7.58 -7.08
C LEU A 271 19.39 6.40 -6.27
N VAL A 272 18.46 6.68 -5.36
CA VAL A 272 17.66 5.68 -4.65
C VAL A 272 16.43 5.34 -5.48
N TYR A 273 16.25 4.07 -5.82
CA TYR A 273 15.18 3.58 -6.70
C TYR A 273 14.61 2.21 -6.30
N ASP A 274 13.48 1.85 -6.93
CA ASP A 274 12.91 0.49 -6.98
C ASP A 274 12.84 0.02 -8.43
N LEU A 275 12.75 -1.30 -8.64
CA LEU A 275 12.72 -1.92 -9.97
C LEU A 275 11.55 -1.47 -10.86
N THR A 276 10.51 -0.84 -10.32
CA THR A 276 9.41 -0.29 -11.13
C THR A 276 9.72 1.07 -11.76
N LEU A 277 10.86 1.72 -11.45
CA LEU A 277 11.26 3.01 -12.03
C LEU A 277 11.30 2.97 -13.56
N TYR A 278 11.03 4.10 -14.23
CA TYR A 278 11.12 4.16 -15.69
C TYR A 278 12.56 3.84 -16.19
N PRO A 279 12.76 2.81 -17.03
CA PRO A 279 14.11 2.27 -17.31
C PRO A 279 15.10 3.24 -17.93
N LYS A 280 14.60 4.19 -18.72
CA LYS A 280 15.47 5.19 -19.36
C LYS A 280 16.22 6.05 -18.34
N ILE A 281 15.63 6.27 -17.15
CA ILE A 281 16.30 6.99 -16.07
C ILE A 281 17.55 6.22 -15.65
N LEU A 282 17.46 4.92 -15.38
CA LEU A 282 18.62 4.10 -14.98
C LEU A 282 19.66 3.97 -16.11
N LYS A 283 19.21 3.91 -17.36
CA LYS A 283 20.09 3.82 -18.55
C LYS A 283 20.95 5.08 -18.72
N GLU A 284 20.40 6.26 -18.44
CA GLU A 284 21.07 7.54 -18.69
C GLU A 284 21.64 8.20 -17.42
N TYR A 285 21.35 7.65 -16.23
CA TYR A 285 21.89 8.19 -14.98
C TYR A 285 23.39 7.90 -14.86
N GLU A 286 24.20 8.96 -14.78
CA GLU A 286 25.67 8.85 -14.68
C GLU A 286 26.16 8.54 -13.25
N GLY A 287 25.36 8.86 -12.23
CA GLY A 287 25.70 8.68 -10.83
C GLY A 287 25.52 7.23 -10.32
N PRO A 288 25.96 6.93 -9.09
CA PRO A 288 25.77 5.62 -8.47
C PRO A 288 24.29 5.26 -8.29
N LEU A 289 23.97 3.96 -8.27
CA LEU A 289 22.61 3.46 -8.07
C LEU A 289 22.48 2.77 -6.71
N ILE A 290 21.37 3.03 -6.03
CA ILE A 290 21.00 2.43 -4.74
C ILE A 290 19.62 1.79 -4.88
N ILE A 291 19.56 0.46 -4.81
CA ILE A 291 18.31 -0.28 -4.86
C ILE A 291 17.73 -0.47 -3.47
N ALA A 292 16.42 -0.28 -3.34
CA ALA A 292 15.65 -0.53 -2.12
C ALA A 292 14.43 -1.40 -2.42
N GLU A 293 14.04 -2.25 -1.47
CA GLU A 293 12.72 -2.89 -1.49
C GLU A 293 11.67 -1.85 -1.10
N ILE A 294 10.85 -1.44 -2.07
CA ILE A 294 9.76 -0.48 -1.88
C ILE A 294 8.42 -1.24 -2.02
N ALA A 295 7.29 -0.56 -2.24
CA ALA A 295 5.95 -1.16 -2.28
C ALA A 295 5.73 -2.26 -3.34
N SER A 296 6.67 -2.50 -4.27
CA SER A 296 6.50 -3.52 -5.30
C SER A 296 6.87 -4.93 -4.79
N THR A 297 6.15 -5.94 -5.25
CA THR A 297 6.48 -7.35 -4.94
C THR A 297 7.71 -7.84 -5.71
N TYR A 298 8.16 -7.10 -6.73
CA TYR A 298 9.24 -7.49 -7.61
C TYR A 298 10.61 -7.44 -6.92
N THR A 299 10.90 -6.35 -6.23
CA THR A 299 12.17 -6.21 -5.51
C THR A 299 12.26 -7.20 -4.35
N LYS A 300 11.13 -7.45 -3.66
CA LYS A 300 11.03 -8.49 -2.62
C LYS A 300 11.26 -9.89 -3.20
N LEU A 301 10.60 -10.22 -4.31
CA LEU A 301 10.81 -11.47 -5.03
C LEU A 301 12.30 -11.68 -5.31
N LEU A 302 12.95 -10.66 -5.90
CA LEU A 302 14.36 -10.74 -6.25
C LEU A 302 15.27 -10.91 -5.03
N SER A 303 14.99 -10.17 -3.95
CA SER A 303 15.66 -10.28 -2.66
C SER A 303 15.62 -11.71 -2.13
N ASP A 304 14.43 -12.33 -2.11
CA ASP A 304 14.24 -13.70 -1.62
C ASP A 304 14.96 -14.73 -2.51
N LYS A 305 14.89 -14.58 -3.84
CA LYS A 305 15.51 -15.51 -4.79
C LYS A 305 17.03 -15.44 -4.79
N LEU A 306 17.60 -14.25 -4.71
CA LEU A 306 19.05 -14.06 -4.66
C LEU A 306 19.63 -14.23 -3.25
N SER A 307 18.78 -14.40 -2.24
CA SER A 307 19.18 -14.37 -0.82
C SER A 307 19.95 -13.08 -0.48
N LEU A 308 19.51 -11.96 -1.07
CA LEU A 308 20.06 -10.63 -0.83
C LEU A 308 19.08 -9.84 0.02
N ASP A 309 19.59 -9.07 0.98
CA ASP A 309 18.77 -8.10 1.70
C ASP A 309 19.08 -6.70 1.19
N PHE A 310 18.24 -6.21 0.28
CA PHE A 310 18.38 -4.87 -0.26
C PHE A 310 18.11 -3.79 0.80
N GLY A 311 17.32 -4.11 1.83
CA GLY A 311 16.77 -3.13 2.77
C GLY A 311 15.43 -2.60 2.30
N LYS A 312 14.48 -2.51 3.23
CA LYS A 312 13.11 -2.05 2.97
C LYS A 312 12.96 -0.59 3.32
N LEU A 313 12.30 0.16 2.44
CA LEU A 313 11.85 1.52 2.72
C LEU A 313 10.32 1.58 2.68
N SER A 314 9.74 2.30 3.63
CA SER A 314 8.31 2.61 3.63
C SER A 314 8.04 3.68 2.59
N THR A 315 6.98 3.50 1.80
CA THR A 315 6.56 4.51 0.83
C THR A 315 5.16 5.01 1.12
N GLY A 316 4.90 6.22 0.67
CA GLY A 316 3.59 6.82 0.63
C GLY A 316 3.15 7.08 -0.80
N PRO A 317 2.07 7.87 -0.97
CA PRO A 317 1.53 8.22 -2.28
C PRO A 317 2.43 9.15 -3.12
N SER A 318 3.52 9.68 -2.53
CA SER A 318 4.51 10.52 -3.22
C SER A 318 5.94 10.10 -2.89
N VAL A 319 6.88 10.37 -3.81
CA VAL A 319 8.33 10.19 -3.60
C VAL A 319 8.86 10.99 -2.41
N ALA A 320 8.19 12.08 -2.03
CA ALA A 320 8.56 12.86 -0.86
C ALA A 320 8.27 12.10 0.45
N ASN A 321 7.22 11.29 0.48
CA ASN A 321 6.92 10.40 1.61
C ASN A 321 8.01 9.33 1.78
N LEU A 322 8.44 8.71 0.66
CA LEU A 322 9.57 7.78 0.65
C LEU A 322 10.87 8.46 1.12
N SER A 323 11.09 9.71 0.71
CA SER A 323 12.31 10.46 1.09
C SER A 323 12.37 10.74 2.60
N LEU A 324 11.22 10.87 3.27
CA LEU A 324 11.14 10.93 4.73
C LEU A 324 11.57 9.62 5.38
N ASP A 325 11.04 8.50 4.90
CA ASP A 325 11.43 7.19 5.43
C ASP A 325 12.92 6.92 5.17
N PHE A 326 13.42 7.26 3.98
CA PHE A 326 14.84 7.16 3.69
C PHE A 326 15.70 8.01 4.65
N ALA A 327 15.33 9.28 4.89
CA ALA A 327 16.03 10.13 5.86
C ALA A 327 16.00 9.55 7.28
N TYR A 328 14.87 8.98 7.69
CA TYR A 328 14.73 8.31 8.97
C TYR A 328 15.63 7.06 9.05
N MET A 329 15.64 6.23 8.02
CA MET A 329 16.43 5.01 7.92
C MET A 329 17.94 5.28 7.86
N LEU A 330 18.36 6.41 7.26
CA LEU A 330 19.73 6.92 7.34
C LEU A 330 20.16 7.27 8.78
N GLY A 331 19.22 7.35 9.73
CA GLY A 331 19.46 7.71 11.12
C GLY A 331 19.46 9.22 11.38
N CYS A 332 19.10 10.03 10.38
CA CYS A 332 19.20 11.49 10.45
C CYS A 332 18.31 12.08 11.55
N ASN A 333 18.80 13.14 12.19
CA ASN A 333 18.06 13.91 13.20
C ASN A 333 18.71 15.31 13.35
N PRO A 334 17.97 16.42 13.19
CA PRO A 334 16.57 16.51 12.78
C PRO A 334 16.36 16.14 11.30
N ILE A 335 15.10 15.91 10.91
CA ILE A 335 14.66 15.80 9.51
C ILE A 335 13.87 17.06 9.17
N ILE A 336 14.34 17.79 8.15
CA ILE A 336 13.87 19.13 7.79
C ILE A 336 13.26 19.10 6.39
N PHE A 337 12.07 19.67 6.23
CA PHE A 337 11.38 19.76 4.95
C PHE A 337 11.49 21.17 4.35
N ILE A 338 11.83 21.29 3.07
CA ILE A 338 11.70 22.53 2.29
C ILE A 338 11.05 22.23 0.93
N GLY A 339 10.31 23.20 0.39
CA GLY A 339 9.53 22.99 -0.84
C GLY A 339 8.45 21.89 -0.69
N GLN A 340 8.11 21.51 0.54
CA GLN A 340 7.11 20.49 0.84
C GLN A 340 5.72 21.12 1.01
N ASP A 341 5.30 21.88 -0.01
CA ASP A 341 4.14 22.76 0.10
C ASP A 341 2.85 22.00 0.36
N LEU A 342 2.63 20.87 -0.32
CA LEU A 342 1.38 20.10 -0.22
C LEU A 342 0.12 20.97 -0.43
N ALA A 343 0.30 22.05 -1.18
CA ALA A 343 -0.66 23.10 -1.44
C ALA A 343 -0.20 23.89 -2.68
N TYR A 344 -1.10 24.73 -3.19
CA TYR A 344 -0.83 25.64 -4.30
C TYR A 344 -0.54 27.03 -3.75
N LEU A 345 0.55 27.64 -4.22
CA LEU A 345 0.92 29.02 -3.88
C LEU A 345 0.91 29.87 -5.15
N ASP A 346 0.20 31.00 -5.14
CA ASP A 346 0.02 31.88 -6.30
C ASP A 346 -0.48 31.12 -7.55
N ASN A 347 -1.38 30.16 -7.35
CA ASN A 347 -1.89 29.23 -8.37
C ASN A 347 -0.82 28.34 -9.04
N ARG A 348 0.40 28.30 -8.49
CA ARG A 348 1.50 27.45 -8.97
C ARG A 348 1.43 26.07 -8.34
N THR A 349 1.79 25.07 -9.14
CA THR A 349 1.89 23.69 -8.70
C THR A 349 3.31 23.30 -8.28
N HIS A 350 4.33 23.91 -8.90
CA HIS A 350 5.74 23.60 -8.68
C HIS A 350 6.61 24.87 -8.72
N ALA A 351 7.82 24.76 -8.17
CA ALA A 351 8.83 25.82 -8.15
C ALA A 351 9.44 26.12 -9.52
N SER A 352 10.10 27.27 -9.62
CA SER A 352 10.83 27.65 -10.84
C SER A 352 12.00 26.73 -11.12
N GLY A 353 12.29 26.47 -12.40
CA GLY A 353 13.34 25.57 -12.83
C GLY A 353 12.99 24.08 -12.76
N THR A 354 11.80 23.72 -12.28
CA THR A 354 11.25 22.35 -12.37
C THR A 354 10.61 22.10 -13.74
N THR A 355 10.44 20.83 -14.13
CA THR A 355 9.76 20.47 -15.39
C THR A 355 8.34 21.05 -15.49
N TYR A 356 7.66 21.18 -14.35
CA TYR A 356 6.28 21.66 -14.26
C TYR A 356 6.17 23.14 -13.86
N GLU A 357 7.24 23.94 -14.02
CA GLU A 357 7.26 25.35 -13.62
C GLU A 357 6.08 26.17 -14.19
N LYS A 358 5.60 25.84 -15.39
CA LYS A 358 4.51 26.57 -16.07
C LYS A 358 3.11 26.10 -15.67
N ASP A 359 2.98 25.03 -14.89
CA ASP A 359 1.70 24.44 -14.55
C ASP A 359 0.99 25.28 -13.50
N ARG A 360 -0.29 25.59 -13.76
CA ARG A 360 -1.15 26.38 -12.90
C ARG A 360 -2.46 25.66 -12.63
N ILE A 361 -3.00 25.85 -11.43
CA ILE A 361 -4.38 25.43 -11.15
C ILE A 361 -5.37 26.36 -11.84
N LYS A 362 -6.51 25.81 -12.24
CA LYS A 362 -7.64 26.57 -12.78
C LYS A 362 -8.71 26.60 -11.69
N GLU A 363 -8.91 27.75 -11.07
CA GLU A 363 -9.85 27.92 -9.93
C GLU A 363 -11.31 27.53 -10.25
N ASN A 364 -11.70 27.48 -11.54
CA ASN A 364 -13.06 27.15 -12.01
C ASN A 364 -13.14 25.87 -12.87
N SER A 365 -12.29 24.87 -12.63
CA SER A 365 -12.44 23.57 -13.30
C SER A 365 -13.37 22.64 -12.53
N ASP A 366 -14.46 22.17 -13.16
CA ASP A 366 -15.37 21.16 -12.59
C ASP A 366 -14.68 19.81 -12.27
N GLU A 367 -13.44 19.61 -12.74
CA GLU A 367 -12.71 18.34 -12.62
C GLU A 367 -11.99 18.15 -11.26
N LYS A 368 -11.76 19.22 -10.47
CA LYS A 368 -11.01 19.13 -9.22
C LYS A 368 -11.68 19.89 -8.08
N GLU A 369 -11.90 19.17 -6.98
CA GLU A 369 -12.35 19.72 -5.71
C GLU A 369 -11.14 20.29 -4.94
N TYR A 370 -11.03 21.61 -4.92
CA TYR A 370 -10.03 22.31 -4.10
C TYR A 370 -10.57 22.55 -2.69
N ILE A 371 -9.69 22.44 -1.70
CA ILE A 371 -10.02 22.52 -0.28
C ILE A 371 -8.99 23.38 0.44
N TYR A 372 -9.42 24.12 1.46
CA TYR A 372 -8.53 24.91 2.31
C TYR A 372 -8.12 24.14 3.56
N VAL A 373 -6.82 24.14 3.86
CA VAL A 373 -6.24 23.56 5.08
C VAL A 373 -5.37 24.59 5.80
N ASP A 374 -5.03 24.36 7.06
CA ASP A 374 -4.12 25.24 7.81
C ASP A 374 -2.77 25.36 7.11
N GLY A 375 -2.27 26.58 6.96
CA GLY A 375 -0.95 26.85 6.39
C GLY A 375 0.17 26.70 7.42
N ASN A 376 1.39 26.50 6.96
CA ASN A 376 2.57 26.41 7.82
C ASN A 376 2.91 27.77 8.45
N TYR A 377 2.83 28.84 7.64
CA TYR A 377 2.95 30.23 8.10
C TYR A 377 1.70 31.05 7.80
N GLU A 378 0.97 30.68 6.75
CA GLU A 378 -0.30 31.27 6.36
C GLU A 378 -1.45 30.73 7.22
N GLU A 379 -2.55 31.48 7.37
CA GLU A 379 -3.74 31.01 8.09
C GLU A 379 -4.36 29.78 7.39
N LYS A 380 -4.53 29.89 6.07
CA LYS A 380 -5.03 28.81 5.21
C LYS A 380 -4.28 28.77 3.88
N VAL A 381 -4.16 27.57 3.32
CA VAL A 381 -3.64 27.34 1.97
C VAL A 381 -4.58 26.44 1.18
N LEU A 382 -4.62 26.65 -0.14
CA LEU A 382 -5.43 25.87 -1.05
C LEU A 382 -4.71 24.56 -1.42
N THR A 383 -5.40 23.43 -1.32
CA THR A 383 -4.88 22.11 -1.67
C THR A 383 -5.95 21.28 -2.38
N ASP A 384 -5.63 20.04 -2.76
CA ASP A 384 -6.59 19.08 -3.31
C ASP A 384 -6.54 17.75 -2.52
N ARG A 385 -7.44 16.82 -2.85
CA ARG A 385 -7.50 15.51 -2.18
C ARG A 385 -6.22 14.67 -2.34
N VAL A 386 -5.49 14.85 -3.45
CA VAL A 386 -4.25 14.11 -3.72
C VAL A 386 -3.14 14.62 -2.79
N LEU A 387 -2.90 15.94 -2.76
CA LEU A 387 -1.92 16.55 -1.87
C LEU A 387 -2.27 16.36 -0.38
N LEU A 388 -3.56 16.39 -0.04
CA LEU A 388 -4.01 16.05 1.30
C LEU A 388 -3.66 14.60 1.68
N SER A 389 -3.78 13.65 0.76
CA SER A 389 -3.37 12.25 1.04
C SER A 389 -1.87 12.14 1.34
N PHE A 390 -1.05 12.95 0.66
CA PHE A 390 0.41 12.99 0.89
C PHE A 390 0.70 13.54 2.28
N LYS A 391 0.01 14.63 2.67
CA LYS A 391 0.07 15.26 3.99
C LYS A 391 -0.35 14.29 5.10
N THR A 392 -1.48 13.62 4.95
CA THR A 392 -1.97 12.65 5.94
C THR A 392 -0.98 11.51 6.15
N TRP A 393 -0.32 11.05 5.08
CA TRP A 393 0.74 10.05 5.22
C TRP A 393 1.92 10.57 6.04
N PHE A 394 2.40 11.80 5.77
CA PHE A 394 3.46 12.43 6.58
C PHE A 394 3.11 12.45 8.06
N GLU A 395 1.89 12.90 8.40
CA GLU A 395 1.43 13.00 9.79
C GLU A 395 1.34 11.64 10.48
N ASN A 396 0.81 10.62 9.79
CA ASN A 396 0.74 9.25 10.30
C ASN A 396 2.14 8.63 10.48
N TYR A 397 3.04 8.87 9.53
CA TYR A 397 4.41 8.37 9.61
C TYR A 397 5.15 8.99 10.79
N ILE A 398 5.09 10.32 10.95
CA ILE A 398 5.71 11.04 12.07
C ILE A 398 5.11 10.59 13.41
N TYR A 399 3.80 10.35 13.45
CA TYR A 399 3.14 9.82 14.65
C TYR A 399 3.70 8.47 15.10
N GLY A 400 4.04 7.59 14.16
CA GLY A 400 4.66 6.29 14.43
C GLY A 400 6.15 6.34 14.77
N HIS A 401 6.84 7.45 14.49
CA HIS A 401 8.30 7.59 14.57
C HIS A 401 8.72 8.82 15.39
N GLN A 402 8.24 8.95 16.62
CA GLN A 402 8.43 10.16 17.45
C GLN A 402 9.84 10.30 18.05
N ASP A 403 10.76 9.39 17.76
CA ASP A 403 12.15 9.39 18.24
C ASP A 403 13.08 10.32 17.43
N ARG A 404 12.51 11.22 16.61
CA ARG A 404 13.21 12.24 15.83
C ARG A 404 12.56 13.61 15.98
N ILE A 405 13.35 14.64 15.70
CA ILE A 405 12.84 16.00 15.54
C ILE A 405 12.49 16.20 14.06
N TYR A 406 11.23 16.53 13.78
CA TYR A 406 10.76 16.90 12.44
C TYR A 406 10.51 18.40 12.37
N ILE A 407 11.00 19.03 11.31
CA ILE A 407 10.92 20.48 11.14
C ILE A 407 10.29 20.79 9.78
N ASN A 408 9.18 21.52 9.78
CA ASN A 408 8.58 22.05 8.56
C ASN A 408 9.16 23.43 8.27
N ALA A 409 10.25 23.45 7.51
CA ALA A 409 10.92 24.67 7.04
C ALA A 409 10.45 25.15 5.67
N THR A 410 9.34 24.59 5.19
CA THR A 410 8.62 25.06 4.01
C THR A 410 8.06 26.45 4.31
N GLU A 411 8.62 27.49 3.69
CA GLU A 411 8.21 28.88 3.89
C GLU A 411 6.96 29.20 3.06
N GLY A 412 5.94 28.36 3.21
CA GLY A 412 4.67 28.36 2.51
C GLY A 412 4.03 26.98 2.61
N GLY A 413 2.81 26.86 2.10
CA GLY A 413 2.13 25.57 2.00
C GLY A 413 1.51 25.10 3.32
N ALA A 414 1.13 23.83 3.37
CA ALA A 414 0.29 23.28 4.43
C ALA A 414 1.06 22.98 5.71
N LEU A 415 0.41 23.19 6.85
CA LEU A 415 0.90 22.75 8.15
C LEU A 415 0.91 21.22 8.22
N ILE A 416 2.07 20.62 8.46
CA ILE A 416 2.19 19.18 8.75
C ILE A 416 2.18 19.02 10.28
N LYS A 417 1.14 18.39 10.83
CA LYS A 417 1.03 18.16 12.29
C LYS A 417 2.26 17.42 12.82
N ARG A 418 2.61 17.71 14.08
CA ARG A 418 3.73 17.11 14.83
C ARG A 418 5.12 17.50 14.32
N THR A 419 5.20 18.44 13.38
CA THR A 419 6.46 19.11 13.03
C THR A 419 6.64 20.39 13.85
N LYS A 420 7.88 20.83 14.01
CA LYS A 420 8.19 22.19 14.47
C LYS A 420 8.17 23.13 13.27
N ILE A 421 7.44 24.23 13.37
CA ILE A 421 7.46 25.31 12.38
C ILE A 421 8.72 26.15 12.66
N MET A 422 9.58 26.30 11.66
CA MET A 422 10.87 27.02 11.79
C MET A 422 11.37 27.40 10.40
N ARG A 423 11.88 28.62 10.18
CA ARG A 423 12.37 29.02 8.86
C ARG A 423 13.63 28.23 8.51
N PHE A 424 13.93 28.05 7.22
CA PHE A 424 15.08 27.23 6.85
C PHE A 424 16.38 27.83 7.40
N LYS A 425 16.52 29.15 7.33
CA LYS A 425 17.66 29.88 7.93
C LYS A 425 17.84 29.60 9.42
N GLU A 426 16.75 29.61 10.19
CA GLU A 426 16.79 29.33 11.63
C GLU A 426 17.21 27.88 11.91
N ALA A 427 16.72 26.94 11.09
CA ALA A 427 17.13 25.53 11.19
C ALA A 427 18.62 25.33 10.89
N ILE A 428 19.17 26.06 9.90
CA ILE A 428 20.60 26.07 9.59
C ILE A 428 21.39 26.54 10.82
N GLU A 429 21.02 27.70 11.36
CA GLU A 429 21.70 28.31 12.51
C GLU A 429 21.65 27.43 13.77
N LEU A 430 20.57 26.68 13.98
CA LEU A 430 20.42 25.81 15.14
C LEU A 430 21.12 24.45 15.01
N PHE A 431 20.99 23.79 13.85
CA PHE A 431 21.33 22.37 13.72
C PHE A 431 22.53 22.08 12.82
N MET A 432 22.92 22.97 11.91
CA MET A 432 23.92 22.70 10.86
C MET A 432 25.24 23.41 11.14
N LYS A 433 25.80 23.20 12.34
CA LYS A 433 27.02 23.88 12.80
C LYS A 433 28.31 23.11 12.53
N ARG A 434 28.21 21.81 12.29
CA ARG A 434 29.36 20.90 12.16
C ARG A 434 29.55 20.48 10.71
N GLU A 435 30.80 20.50 10.26
CA GLU A 435 31.19 19.90 8.97
C GLU A 435 31.34 18.38 9.07
N ILE A 436 30.94 17.71 8.00
CA ILE A 436 30.83 16.27 7.88
C ILE A 436 31.26 15.90 6.46
N ASN A 437 32.12 14.89 6.33
CA ASN A 437 32.52 14.38 5.02
C ASN A 437 31.45 13.43 4.44
N ILE A 438 30.28 13.98 4.11
CA ILE A 438 29.12 13.23 3.59
C ILE A 438 29.52 12.36 2.39
N LYS A 439 30.35 12.91 1.48
CA LYS A 439 30.78 12.20 0.26
C LYS A 439 31.60 10.95 0.56
N GLU A 440 32.51 11.01 1.54
CA GLU A 440 33.33 9.86 1.92
C GLU A 440 32.47 8.75 2.57
N GLU A 441 31.55 9.12 3.45
CA GLU A 441 30.60 8.17 4.06
C GLU A 441 29.72 7.48 3.02
N ILE A 442 29.19 8.25 2.05
CA ILE A 442 28.43 7.71 0.93
C ILE A 442 29.27 6.72 0.11
N ASN A 443 30.49 7.09 -0.27
CA ASN A 443 31.37 6.21 -1.06
C ASN A 443 31.72 4.92 -0.31
N SER A 444 31.94 5.02 1.00
CA SER A 444 32.17 3.86 1.87
C SER A 444 30.94 2.94 1.91
N ALA A 445 29.74 3.50 2.07
CA ALA A 445 28.49 2.75 2.08
C ALA A 445 28.19 2.10 0.72
N LEU A 446 28.39 2.83 -0.39
CA LEU A 446 28.27 2.28 -1.75
C LEU A 446 29.16 1.04 -1.94
N LYS A 447 30.43 1.13 -1.53
CA LYS A 447 31.37 0.01 -1.63
C LYS A 447 30.98 -1.16 -0.73
N LYS A 448 30.46 -0.89 0.48
CA LYS A 448 30.01 -1.92 1.42
C LYS A 448 28.73 -2.61 0.96
N GLY A 449 27.83 -1.86 0.33
CA GLY A 449 26.53 -2.32 -0.15
C GLY A 449 26.54 -2.88 -1.56
N GLU A 450 27.69 -2.86 -2.24
CA GLU A 450 27.84 -3.33 -3.63
C GLU A 450 27.28 -4.75 -3.79
N ILE A 451 26.34 -4.91 -4.73
CA ILE A 451 25.72 -6.20 -4.99
C ILE A 451 26.64 -7.02 -5.88
N ARG A 452 27.34 -7.97 -5.24
CA ARG A 452 28.18 -8.96 -5.93
C ARG A 452 27.58 -10.34 -5.77
N LEU A 453 27.17 -10.94 -6.88
CA LEU A 453 26.77 -12.34 -6.89
C LEU A 453 27.98 -13.22 -7.21
N ASP A 454 28.08 -14.35 -6.52
CA ASP A 454 29.00 -15.40 -6.93
C ASP A 454 28.47 -16.18 -8.15
N LYS A 455 29.35 -16.94 -8.82
CA LYS A 455 28.97 -17.74 -10.00
C LYS A 455 27.86 -18.75 -9.71
N ARG A 456 27.77 -19.27 -8.47
CA ARG A 456 26.72 -20.23 -8.09
C ARG A 456 25.37 -19.53 -7.99
N GLN A 457 25.31 -18.35 -7.38
CA GLN A 457 24.10 -17.53 -7.30
C GLN A 457 23.62 -17.13 -8.69
N ILE A 458 24.53 -16.65 -9.57
CA ILE A 458 24.19 -16.29 -10.95
C ILE A 458 23.65 -17.52 -11.69
N ASN A 459 24.33 -18.67 -11.62
CA ASN A 459 23.88 -19.89 -12.30
C ASN A 459 22.53 -20.41 -11.75
N ALA A 460 22.31 -20.34 -10.44
CA ALA A 460 21.05 -20.72 -9.83
C ALA A 460 19.91 -19.80 -10.31
N PHE A 461 20.17 -18.50 -10.35
CA PHE A 461 19.21 -17.50 -10.81
C PHE A 461 18.90 -17.63 -12.31
N THR A 462 19.90 -17.84 -13.16
CA THR A 462 19.68 -18.16 -14.59
C THR A 462 18.80 -19.39 -14.74
N LYS A 463 19.17 -20.49 -14.05
CA LYS A 463 18.42 -21.75 -14.15
C LYS A 463 16.98 -21.59 -13.70
N GLU A 464 16.75 -20.79 -12.67
CA GLU A 464 15.40 -20.45 -12.21
C GLU A 464 14.60 -19.70 -13.28
N PHE A 465 15.17 -18.67 -13.92
CA PHE A 465 14.52 -17.96 -15.01
C PHE A 465 14.22 -18.88 -16.19
N GLU A 466 15.16 -19.75 -16.58
CA GLU A 466 14.93 -20.75 -17.63
C GLU A 466 13.79 -21.70 -17.27
N ASP A 467 13.77 -22.23 -16.04
CA ASP A 467 12.75 -23.15 -15.57
C ASP A 467 11.38 -22.46 -15.48
N ALA A 468 11.35 -21.19 -15.06
CA ALA A 468 10.15 -20.36 -15.04
C ALA A 468 9.60 -20.15 -16.45
N ILE A 469 10.44 -19.75 -17.41
CA ILE A 469 10.04 -19.57 -18.82
C ILE A 469 9.50 -20.88 -19.39
N LYS A 470 10.21 -22.01 -19.23
CA LYS A 470 9.76 -23.33 -19.71
C LYS A 470 8.42 -23.76 -19.09
N LYS A 471 8.19 -23.46 -17.80
CA LYS A 471 6.91 -23.74 -17.13
C LYS A 471 5.80 -22.83 -17.66
N LEU A 472 6.06 -21.53 -17.81
CA LEU A 472 5.10 -20.56 -18.34
C LEU A 472 4.72 -20.91 -19.79
N GLU A 473 5.63 -21.37 -20.63
CA GLU A 473 5.33 -21.87 -21.99
C GLU A 473 4.35 -23.06 -21.97
N LYS A 474 4.54 -24.02 -21.04
CA LYS A 474 3.61 -25.15 -20.89
C LYS A 474 2.23 -24.67 -20.42
N ILE A 475 2.20 -23.75 -19.46
CA ILE A 475 0.96 -23.16 -18.93
C ILE A 475 0.23 -22.36 -20.01
N LYS A 476 0.96 -21.60 -20.82
CA LYS A 476 0.42 -20.85 -21.98
C LYS A 476 -0.34 -21.79 -22.91
N ASN A 477 0.26 -22.92 -23.28
CA ASN A 477 -0.39 -23.92 -24.13
C ASN A 477 -1.64 -24.56 -23.47
N ASP A 478 -1.55 -24.87 -22.18
CA ASP A 478 -2.68 -25.38 -21.40
C ASP A 478 -3.83 -24.38 -21.31
N CYS A 479 -3.53 -23.11 -21.06
CA CYS A 479 -4.51 -22.03 -20.97
C CYS A 479 -5.16 -21.76 -22.32
N MET A 480 -4.40 -21.76 -23.42
CA MET A 480 -4.97 -21.69 -24.77
C MET A 480 -5.97 -22.82 -25.03
N ARG A 481 -5.62 -24.06 -24.63
CA ARG A 481 -6.52 -25.22 -24.73
C ARG A 481 -7.75 -25.06 -23.81
N GLY A 482 -7.55 -24.64 -22.57
CA GLY A 482 -8.60 -24.42 -21.58
C GLY A 482 -9.60 -23.36 -22.01
N ALA A 483 -9.13 -22.25 -22.59
CA ALA A 483 -9.99 -21.20 -23.15
C ALA A 483 -10.85 -21.74 -24.31
N LYS A 484 -10.25 -22.44 -25.28
CA LYS A 484 -10.99 -23.06 -26.40
C LYS A 484 -12.06 -24.04 -25.90
N LEU A 485 -11.73 -24.88 -24.93
CA LEU A 485 -12.65 -25.87 -24.34
C LEU A 485 -13.75 -25.20 -23.51
N SER A 486 -13.44 -24.16 -22.75
CA SER A 486 -14.43 -23.41 -21.96
C SER A 486 -15.42 -22.68 -22.88
N LYS A 487 -14.94 -22.13 -24.01
CA LYS A 487 -15.80 -21.53 -25.02
C LYS A 487 -16.70 -22.58 -25.69
N LYS A 488 -16.17 -23.77 -25.98
CA LYS A 488 -16.98 -24.90 -26.48
C LYS A 488 -18.06 -25.29 -25.46
N MET A 489 -17.69 -25.45 -24.19
CA MET A 489 -18.63 -25.75 -23.09
C MET A 489 -19.75 -24.71 -22.98
N TYR A 490 -19.41 -23.42 -23.07
CA TYR A 490 -20.39 -22.33 -23.10
C TYR A 490 -21.38 -22.48 -24.27
N ASN A 491 -20.87 -22.75 -25.48
CA ASN A 491 -21.69 -22.90 -26.68
C ASN A 491 -22.64 -24.12 -26.59
N GLU A 492 -22.16 -25.25 -26.02
CA GLU A 492 -23.02 -26.42 -25.78
C GLU A 492 -24.14 -26.09 -24.80
N TYR A 493 -23.85 -25.43 -23.67
CA TYR A 493 -24.87 -24.99 -22.71
C TYR A 493 -25.83 -23.93 -23.25
N GLN A 494 -25.41 -23.13 -24.22
CA GLN A 494 -26.31 -22.21 -24.91
C GLN A 494 -27.37 -22.96 -25.71
N LYS A 495 -26.98 -24.04 -26.40
CA LYS A 495 -27.86 -24.92 -27.20
C LYS A 495 -28.73 -25.81 -26.32
N ASP A 496 -28.12 -26.52 -25.37
CA ASP A 496 -28.80 -27.41 -24.44
C ASP A 496 -28.19 -27.29 -23.03
N VAL A 497 -29.01 -26.87 -22.07
CA VAL A 497 -28.61 -26.74 -20.66
C VAL A 497 -28.18 -28.07 -20.03
N ASN A 498 -28.60 -29.20 -20.59
CA ASN A 498 -28.28 -30.55 -20.11
C ASN A 498 -27.20 -31.25 -20.95
N ALA A 499 -26.54 -30.56 -21.89
CA ALA A 499 -25.46 -31.12 -22.68
C ALA A 499 -24.39 -31.79 -21.80
N ASP A 500 -23.98 -33.00 -22.20
CA ASP A 500 -22.89 -33.72 -21.53
C ASP A 500 -21.54 -33.12 -21.94
N VAL A 501 -20.90 -32.48 -20.96
CA VAL A 501 -19.57 -31.88 -21.10
C VAL A 501 -18.57 -32.50 -20.11
N SER A 502 -18.86 -33.72 -19.62
CA SER A 502 -18.00 -34.47 -18.68
C SER A 502 -16.56 -34.61 -19.19
N HIS A 503 -16.38 -34.87 -20.48
CA HIS A 503 -15.06 -34.94 -21.09
C HIS A 503 -14.33 -33.58 -21.05
N ILE A 504 -15.04 -32.47 -21.28
CA ILE A 504 -14.46 -31.12 -21.22
C ILE A 504 -14.04 -30.80 -19.79
N THR A 505 -14.96 -30.94 -18.83
CA THR A 505 -14.71 -30.67 -17.41
C THR A 505 -13.53 -31.48 -16.86
N SER A 506 -13.42 -32.76 -17.21
CA SER A 506 -12.26 -33.58 -16.84
C SER A 506 -10.92 -33.06 -17.35
N ILE A 507 -10.88 -32.45 -18.55
CA ILE A 507 -9.66 -31.83 -19.08
C ILE A 507 -9.38 -30.51 -18.35
N LEU A 508 -10.41 -29.68 -18.11
CA LEU A 508 -10.27 -28.43 -17.38
C LEU A 508 -9.75 -28.66 -15.95
N ASP A 509 -10.26 -29.68 -15.24
CA ASP A 509 -9.79 -30.06 -13.91
C ASP A 509 -8.29 -30.42 -13.90
N LYS A 510 -7.80 -31.08 -14.96
CA LYS A 510 -6.37 -31.39 -15.10
C LYS A 510 -5.55 -30.13 -15.34
N ILE A 511 -6.05 -29.20 -16.14
CA ILE A 511 -5.41 -27.90 -16.36
C ILE A 511 -5.37 -27.13 -15.03
N ASP A 512 -6.47 -27.04 -14.29
CA ASP A 512 -6.56 -26.34 -13.00
C ASP A 512 -5.58 -26.92 -11.97
N LYS A 513 -5.43 -28.24 -11.91
CA LYS A 513 -4.41 -28.88 -11.06
C LYS A 513 -3.00 -28.44 -11.45
N ARG A 514 -2.68 -28.36 -12.75
CA ARG A 514 -1.37 -27.88 -13.21
C ARG A 514 -1.14 -26.40 -12.92
N LEU A 515 -2.17 -25.55 -13.07
CA LEU A 515 -2.10 -24.14 -12.68
C LEU A 515 -1.82 -23.99 -11.18
N LYS A 516 -2.56 -24.73 -10.33
CA LYS A 516 -2.36 -24.73 -8.88
C LYS A 516 -0.95 -25.17 -8.47
N ASN A 517 -0.34 -26.09 -9.21
CA ASN A 517 1.02 -26.58 -8.95
C ASN A 517 2.12 -25.68 -9.53
N SER A 518 1.76 -24.60 -10.24
CA SER A 518 2.72 -23.71 -10.92
C SER A 518 2.76 -22.30 -10.31
N LYS A 519 2.30 -22.15 -9.08
CA LYS A 519 2.23 -20.84 -8.37
C LYS A 519 3.56 -20.11 -8.34
N ASP A 520 4.67 -20.82 -8.15
CA ASP A 520 6.01 -20.21 -8.10
C ASP A 520 6.40 -19.51 -9.41
N SER A 521 5.96 -20.03 -10.55
CA SER A 521 6.22 -19.42 -11.86
C SER A 521 5.34 -18.19 -12.11
N PHE A 522 4.16 -18.12 -11.49
CA PHE A 522 3.28 -16.97 -11.63
C PHE A 522 3.79 -15.72 -10.93
N VAL A 523 4.75 -15.84 -10.02
CA VAL A 523 5.27 -14.68 -9.28
C VAL A 523 5.91 -13.66 -10.24
N TYR A 524 6.53 -14.13 -11.32
CA TYR A 524 7.13 -13.29 -12.38
C TYR A 524 6.12 -12.56 -13.26
N ILE A 525 4.86 -13.00 -13.28
CA ILE A 525 3.78 -12.38 -14.05
C ILE A 525 2.65 -11.86 -13.14
N SER A 526 2.92 -11.76 -11.83
CA SER A 526 1.91 -11.59 -10.79
C SER A 526 1.10 -10.31 -10.94
N SER A 527 1.72 -9.19 -11.33
CA SER A 527 0.98 -7.93 -11.53
C SER A 527 -0.05 -8.03 -12.65
N ILE A 528 0.32 -8.59 -13.80
CA ILE A 528 -0.65 -8.78 -14.91
C ILE A 528 -1.68 -9.85 -14.53
N LEU A 529 -1.26 -10.90 -13.82
CA LEU A 529 -2.17 -11.93 -13.32
C LEU A 529 -3.23 -11.35 -12.35
N ASN A 530 -2.87 -10.34 -11.55
CA ASN A 530 -3.79 -9.65 -10.66
C ASN A 530 -4.93 -8.93 -11.41
N ILE A 531 -4.70 -8.47 -12.64
CA ILE A 531 -5.76 -7.95 -13.51
C ILE A 531 -6.74 -9.07 -13.84
N VAL A 532 -6.23 -10.25 -14.19
CA VAL A 532 -7.04 -11.41 -14.57
C VAL A 532 -7.86 -11.90 -13.39
N THR A 533 -7.25 -12.12 -12.22
CA THR A 533 -7.95 -12.56 -11.01
C THR A 533 -8.98 -11.53 -10.56
N THR A 534 -8.65 -10.23 -10.57
CA THR A 534 -9.62 -9.17 -10.24
C THR A 534 -10.81 -9.18 -11.20
N LYS A 535 -10.56 -9.33 -12.50
CA LYS A 535 -11.62 -9.41 -13.52
C LYS A 535 -12.52 -10.63 -13.31
N VAL A 536 -11.94 -11.78 -12.96
CA VAL A 536 -12.68 -13.01 -12.68
C VAL A 536 -13.53 -12.88 -11.41
N LEU A 537 -12.93 -12.41 -10.32
CA LEU A 537 -13.61 -12.22 -9.03
C LEU A 537 -14.77 -11.22 -9.12
N LYS A 538 -14.62 -10.15 -9.90
CA LYS A 538 -15.66 -9.12 -10.04
C LYS A 538 -16.69 -9.42 -11.11
N GLY A 539 -16.28 -10.05 -12.21
CA GLY A 539 -17.11 -10.19 -13.41
C GLY A 539 -18.08 -11.36 -13.39
N PHE A 540 -17.93 -12.31 -12.44
CA PHE A 540 -18.65 -13.59 -12.48
C PHE A 540 -19.32 -13.97 -11.16
N ASN A 541 -19.71 -12.99 -10.35
CA ASN A 541 -20.46 -13.23 -9.12
C ASN A 541 -21.82 -13.92 -9.41
N PRO A 542 -22.23 -14.90 -8.59
CA PRO A 542 -23.55 -15.51 -8.71
C PRO A 542 -24.65 -14.49 -8.40
N GLU A 543 -25.74 -14.53 -9.18
CA GLU A 543 -26.97 -13.80 -8.85
C GLU A 543 -27.82 -14.63 -7.89
N LYS A 544 -28.57 -13.98 -6.97
CA LYS A 544 -29.38 -14.67 -5.95
C LYS A 544 -30.41 -15.64 -6.55
N ASP A 545 -30.96 -15.29 -7.72
CA ASP A 545 -31.99 -16.07 -8.41
C ASP A 545 -31.48 -16.68 -9.74
N GLU A 546 -30.18 -17.00 -9.84
CA GLU A 546 -29.61 -17.53 -11.08
C GLU A 546 -30.25 -18.86 -11.49
N THR A 547 -30.77 -18.92 -12.72
CA THR A 547 -31.26 -20.19 -13.29
C THR A 547 -30.10 -21.17 -13.50
N LYS A 548 -30.42 -22.47 -13.58
CA LYS A 548 -29.44 -23.53 -13.92
C LYS A 548 -28.65 -23.19 -15.20
N LYS A 549 -29.31 -22.60 -16.21
CA LYS A 549 -28.68 -22.19 -17.46
C LYS A 549 -27.72 -21.03 -17.23
N GLN A 550 -28.14 -19.97 -16.54
CA GLN A 550 -27.30 -18.82 -16.21
C GLN A 550 -26.06 -19.25 -15.42
N LYS A 551 -26.22 -20.06 -14.37
CA LYS A 551 -25.11 -20.61 -13.58
C LYS A 551 -24.07 -21.34 -14.44
N LYS A 552 -24.53 -22.24 -15.31
CA LYS A 552 -23.65 -23.00 -16.21
C LYS A 552 -22.92 -22.12 -17.21
N LEU A 553 -23.61 -21.15 -17.82
CA LEU A 553 -23.01 -20.19 -18.75
C LEU A 553 -22.00 -19.28 -18.05
N ARG A 554 -22.32 -18.80 -16.84
CA ARG A 554 -21.43 -17.99 -16.00
C ARG A 554 -20.15 -18.75 -15.67
N ILE A 555 -20.25 -19.99 -15.19
CA ILE A 555 -19.07 -20.83 -14.89
C ILE A 555 -18.22 -21.05 -16.15
N ALA A 556 -18.83 -21.39 -17.29
CA ALA A 556 -18.09 -21.60 -18.53
C ALA A 556 -17.36 -20.33 -19.02
N MET A 557 -18.00 -19.16 -18.90
CA MET A 557 -17.40 -17.88 -19.27
C MET A 557 -16.34 -17.42 -18.26
N MET A 558 -16.52 -17.71 -16.98
CA MET A 558 -15.53 -17.48 -15.93
C MET A 558 -14.26 -18.27 -16.22
N SER A 559 -14.38 -19.58 -16.50
CA SER A 559 -13.24 -20.42 -16.91
C SER A 559 -12.57 -19.90 -18.18
N TYR A 560 -13.35 -19.52 -19.20
CA TYR A 560 -12.81 -18.92 -20.42
C TYR A 560 -11.99 -17.66 -20.11
N THR A 561 -12.54 -16.74 -19.31
CA THR A 561 -11.90 -15.47 -18.97
C THR A 561 -10.62 -15.69 -18.16
N LEU A 562 -10.63 -16.65 -17.23
CA LEU A 562 -9.45 -17.02 -16.46
C LEU A 562 -8.34 -17.56 -17.36
N TYR A 563 -8.62 -18.59 -18.17
CA TYR A 563 -7.60 -19.19 -19.02
C TYR A 563 -7.11 -18.24 -20.10
N GLN A 564 -8.00 -17.50 -20.74
CA GLN A 564 -7.63 -16.52 -21.76
C GLN A 564 -6.76 -15.41 -21.16
N GLY A 565 -7.14 -14.90 -19.97
CA GLY A 565 -6.36 -13.88 -19.28
C GLY A 565 -4.97 -14.36 -18.86
N ILE A 566 -4.84 -15.58 -18.33
CA ILE A 566 -3.53 -16.16 -17.99
C ILE A 566 -2.67 -16.32 -19.25
N TYR A 567 -3.25 -16.79 -20.35
CA TYR A 567 -2.57 -16.91 -21.64
C TYR A 567 -2.01 -15.55 -22.10
N GLU A 568 -2.86 -14.52 -22.14
CA GLU A 568 -2.47 -13.16 -22.53
C GLU A 568 -1.42 -12.57 -21.59
N ALA A 569 -1.54 -12.80 -20.29
CA ALA A 569 -0.56 -12.36 -19.31
C ALA A 569 0.82 -12.96 -19.59
N ILE A 570 0.88 -14.26 -19.91
CA ILE A 570 2.15 -14.91 -20.26
C ILE A 570 2.71 -14.35 -21.56
N GLU A 571 1.89 -14.16 -22.60
CA GLU A 571 2.35 -13.58 -23.87
C GLU A 571 3.01 -12.22 -23.70
N LYS A 572 2.36 -11.32 -22.94
CA LYS A 572 2.89 -9.97 -22.65
C LYS A 572 4.20 -9.99 -21.87
N SER A 573 4.41 -11.03 -21.07
CA SER A 573 5.57 -11.16 -20.19
C SER A 573 6.76 -11.86 -20.85
N GLU A 574 6.52 -12.62 -21.92
CA GLU A 574 7.48 -13.57 -22.48
C GLU A 574 8.74 -12.88 -23.02
N ASP A 575 8.58 -11.80 -23.79
CA ASP A 575 9.72 -11.05 -24.34
C ASP A 575 10.57 -10.40 -23.23
N GLY A 576 9.91 -9.79 -22.24
CA GLY A 576 10.59 -9.21 -21.08
C GLY A 576 11.36 -10.25 -20.27
N LEU A 577 10.77 -11.42 -20.03
CA LEU A 577 11.44 -12.53 -19.33
C LEU A 577 12.66 -13.06 -20.09
N ARG A 578 12.57 -13.18 -21.42
CA ARG A 578 13.71 -13.60 -22.25
C ARG A 578 14.83 -12.57 -22.28
N LYS A 579 14.48 -11.27 -22.33
CA LYS A 579 15.45 -10.18 -22.20
C LYS A 579 16.14 -10.21 -20.84
N ALA A 580 15.37 -10.34 -19.76
CA ALA A 580 15.90 -10.48 -18.40
C ALA A 580 16.85 -11.68 -18.28
N LEU A 581 16.50 -12.84 -18.85
CA LEU A 581 17.39 -14.00 -18.89
C LEU A 581 18.71 -13.70 -19.62
N LYS A 582 18.65 -13.05 -20.79
CA LYS A 582 19.83 -12.67 -21.57
C LYS A 582 20.74 -11.73 -20.78
N THR A 583 20.16 -10.74 -20.10
CA THR A 583 20.89 -9.84 -19.20
C THR A 583 21.64 -10.61 -18.12
N VAL A 584 20.98 -11.56 -17.46
CA VAL A 584 21.62 -12.41 -16.42
C VAL A 584 22.78 -13.22 -17.00
N ASP A 585 22.66 -13.71 -18.24
CA ASP A 585 23.75 -14.42 -18.92
C ASP A 585 24.93 -13.52 -19.29
N GLU A 586 24.68 -12.27 -19.67
CA GLU A 586 25.73 -11.27 -19.95
C GLU A 586 26.53 -10.93 -18.68
N ILE A 587 25.91 -10.99 -17.49
CA ILE A 587 26.60 -10.79 -16.20
C ILE A 587 27.56 -11.94 -15.84
N LYS A 588 27.43 -13.12 -16.48
CA LYS A 588 28.38 -14.24 -16.27
C LYS A 588 29.75 -13.99 -16.90
N GLN A 589 29.81 -13.13 -17.92
CA GLN A 589 30.99 -12.83 -18.71
C GLN A 589 31.77 -11.68 -18.07
#